data_AF-A0A671VGI3-F1
#
_entry.id   AF-A0A671VGI3-F1
#
_cell.length_a   1.000
_cell.length_b   1.000
_cell.length_c   1.000
_cell.angle_alpha   90.00
_cell.angle_beta   90.00
_cell.angle_gamma   90.00
#
_symmetry.space_group_name_H-M   'P 1'
#
loop_
_entity.id
_entity.type
_entity.pdbx_description
1 polymer ?
#
loop_
_entity_poly.entity_id
_entity_poly.type
_entity_poly.pdbx_seq_one_letter_code
_entity_poly.pdbx_strand_id
1 'polypeptide(L)'
;MLHVLLLSPCQLSTAATMKSLILAAVILQLVIIGIKTDGKVSYFHITVVKYQFGDIIEFPRKIGTYSHYAVYVGPESGVNVSQGDNGIFHRTGTSLCKRYTCEFGKLNKTRGKSNDKKRNYLDNDKEYPAENRTPVKIRERIEEKNEECRKYKVFTNNCEHLATYVRYGIGRSLQVSGRLNSCNINVFIIFFYKVTSGGF
;
A
#
# COMPACT_ATOMS: atom_id res chain seq x y z
N MET A 1 -64.42 -1.97 4.09
CA MET A 1 -63.62 -1.18 3.13
C MET A 1 -63.41 0.19 3.76
N LEU A 2 -62.23 0.78 3.90
CA LEU A 2 -60.85 0.47 3.51
C LEU A 2 -59.96 1.33 4.44
N HIS A 3 -58.88 0.75 4.96
CA HIS A 3 -57.80 1.46 5.65
C HIS A 3 -57.15 2.53 4.77
N VAL A 4 -56.82 3.70 5.31
CA VAL A 4 -55.58 4.42 4.94
C VAL A 4 -54.99 5.12 6.17
N LEU A 5 -53.91 4.55 6.69
CA LEU A 5 -52.92 5.20 7.53
C LEU A 5 -52.18 6.26 6.69
N LEU A 6 -52.19 7.52 7.12
CA LEU A 6 -51.18 8.49 6.70
C LEU A 6 -50.27 8.79 7.89
N LEU A 7 -49.17 8.03 7.94
CA LEU A 7 -48.02 8.32 8.78
C LEU A 7 -47.32 9.58 8.23
N SER A 8 -47.17 10.60 9.07
CA SER A 8 -46.34 11.77 8.80
C SER A 8 -44.85 11.39 8.75
N PRO A 9 -44.10 11.66 7.67
CA PRO A 9 -42.68 11.37 7.60
C PRO A 9 -41.88 12.58 8.10
N CYS A 10 -41.82 12.79 9.42
CA CYS A 10 -40.90 13.79 9.99
C CYS A 10 -40.48 13.41 11.42
N GLN A 11 -39.84 12.26 11.60
CA GLN A 11 -39.12 11.92 12.85
C GLN A 11 -37.85 11.09 12.61
N LEU A 12 -37.36 10.96 11.36
CA LEU A 12 -36.26 10.04 11.04
C LEU A 12 -35.02 10.76 10.47
N SER A 13 -34.49 11.79 11.16
CA SER A 13 -33.12 12.29 10.93
C SER A 13 -32.61 13.30 11.98
N THR A 14 -33.02 13.18 13.24
CA THR A 14 -32.55 14.10 14.31
C THR A 14 -31.59 13.41 15.28
N ALA A 15 -31.81 12.13 15.60
CA ALA A 15 -30.95 11.42 16.53
C ALA A 15 -29.53 11.15 15.99
N ALA A 16 -29.39 10.81 14.70
CA ALA A 16 -28.08 10.54 14.09
C ALA A 16 -27.27 11.83 13.88
N THR A 17 -27.94 12.92 13.52
CA THR A 17 -27.35 14.26 13.36
C THR A 17 -26.98 14.86 14.71
N MET A 18 -27.82 14.71 15.74
CA MET A 18 -27.49 15.12 17.11
C MET A 18 -26.33 14.32 17.72
N LYS A 19 -26.28 12.99 17.51
CA LYS A 19 -25.13 12.17 17.95
C LYS A 19 -23.82 12.62 17.31
N SER A 20 -23.86 12.98 16.03
CA SER A 20 -22.70 13.49 15.30
C SER A 20 -22.26 14.87 15.78
N LEU A 21 -23.20 15.75 16.11
CA LEU A 21 -22.91 17.08 16.68
C LEU A 21 -22.35 17.00 18.11
N ILE A 22 -22.88 16.11 18.95
CA ILE A 22 -22.37 15.86 20.30
C ILE A 22 -20.94 15.32 20.22
N LEU A 23 -20.67 14.38 19.32
CA LEU A 23 -19.33 13.84 19.12
C LEU A 23 -18.35 14.92 18.65
N ALA A 24 -18.75 15.77 17.70
CA ALA A 24 -17.93 16.89 17.23
C ALA A 24 -17.64 17.91 18.35
N ALA A 25 -18.64 18.22 19.18
CA ALA A 25 -18.49 19.11 20.34
C ALA A 25 -17.54 18.52 21.40
N VAL A 26 -17.64 17.22 21.68
CA VAL A 26 -16.74 16.52 22.62
C VAL A 26 -15.30 16.53 22.10
N ILE A 27 -15.09 16.25 20.81
CA ILE A 27 -13.75 16.31 20.19
C ILE A 27 -13.19 17.74 20.28
N LEU A 28 -14.00 18.76 19.98
CA LEU A 28 -13.58 20.15 20.06
C LEU A 28 -13.22 20.57 21.49
N GLN A 29 -14.00 20.13 22.48
CA GLN A 29 -13.72 20.39 23.91
C GLN A 29 -12.43 19.70 24.38
N LEU A 30 -12.20 18.43 24.00
CA LEU A 30 -10.97 17.71 24.34
C LEU A 30 -9.73 18.38 23.72
N VAL A 31 -9.85 18.88 22.48
CA VAL A 31 -8.79 19.66 21.81
C VAL A 31 -8.48 20.95 22.58
N ILE A 32 -9.50 21.66 23.06
CA ILE A 32 -9.32 22.95 23.77
C ILE A 32 -8.76 22.75 25.18
N ILE A 33 -9.22 21.74 25.92
CA ILE A 33 -8.74 21.46 27.29
C ILE A 33 -7.24 21.12 27.29
N GLY A 34 -6.74 20.46 26.25
CA GLY A 34 -5.30 20.19 26.06
C GLY A 34 -4.42 21.42 25.81
N ILE A 35 -4.99 22.62 25.60
CA ILE A 35 -4.24 23.86 25.31
C ILE A 35 -3.74 24.54 26.59
N LYS A 36 -4.32 24.23 27.76
CA LYS A 36 -4.09 24.99 29.00
C LYS A 36 -3.11 24.34 29.97
N THR A 37 -1.97 23.89 29.46
CA THR A 37 -0.80 23.57 30.29
C THR A 37 0.36 24.48 29.85
N ASP A 38 0.63 25.50 30.65
CA ASP A 38 1.91 26.22 30.71
C ASP A 38 2.36 27.00 29.46
N GLY A 39 1.44 27.70 28.80
CA GLY A 39 1.78 28.78 27.85
C GLY A 39 2.46 28.33 26.55
N LYS A 40 2.56 27.02 26.30
CA LYS A 40 2.95 26.44 25.02
C LYS A 40 1.71 25.83 24.37
N VAL A 41 1.27 26.40 23.26
CA VAL A 41 0.20 25.83 22.43
C VAL A 41 0.71 24.53 21.82
N SER A 42 0.42 23.41 22.47
CA SER A 42 0.61 22.07 21.91
C SER A 42 -0.68 21.69 21.18
N TYR A 43 -0.68 21.85 19.86
CA TYR A 43 -1.74 21.25 19.06
C TYR A 43 -1.63 19.73 19.27
N PHE A 44 -2.66 19.11 19.89
CA PHE A 44 -2.79 17.66 19.88
C PHE A 44 -2.94 17.25 18.42
N HIS A 45 -1.80 16.94 17.80
CA HIS A 45 -1.73 16.50 16.42
C HIS A 45 -2.34 15.12 16.40
N ILE A 46 -3.64 15.04 16.12
CA ILE A 46 -4.29 13.78 15.76
C ILE A 46 -3.67 13.40 14.42
N THR A 47 -2.53 12.72 14.46
CA THR A 47 -2.00 12.01 13.31
C THR A 47 -3.01 10.92 13.01
N VAL A 48 -3.90 11.17 12.06
CA VAL A 48 -4.68 10.11 11.44
C VAL A 48 -3.69 9.25 10.68
N VAL A 49 -3.20 8.20 11.35
CA VAL A 49 -2.26 7.25 10.78
C VAL A 49 -3.00 6.49 9.68
N LYS A 50 -2.78 6.89 8.42
CA LYS A 50 -3.44 6.32 7.23
C LYS A 50 -3.06 4.85 6.99
N TYR A 51 -1.89 4.42 7.46
CA TYR A 51 -1.30 3.12 7.18
C TYR A 51 -0.72 2.48 8.43
N GLN A 52 -0.87 1.17 8.56
CA GLN A 52 -0.24 0.40 9.63
C GLN A 52 1.07 -0.21 9.15
N PHE A 53 1.98 -0.54 10.09
CA PHE A 53 3.24 -1.23 9.75
C PHE A 53 2.97 -2.44 8.85
N GLY A 54 3.71 -2.54 7.76
CA GLY A 54 3.58 -3.65 6.83
C GLY A 54 2.48 -3.49 5.77
N ASP A 55 1.66 -2.44 5.81
CA ASP A 55 0.67 -2.17 4.76
C ASP A 55 1.36 -1.95 3.41
N ILE A 56 0.84 -2.60 2.37
CA ILE A 56 1.25 -2.36 0.98
C ILE A 56 0.57 -1.08 0.51
N ILE A 57 1.37 -0.14 0.02
CA ILE A 57 0.91 1.11 -0.56
C ILE A 57 1.14 1.06 -2.07
N GLU A 58 0.06 1.24 -2.83
CA GLU A 58 0.07 1.43 -4.27
C GLU A 58 0.11 2.93 -4.60
N PHE A 59 1.02 3.33 -5.49
CA PHE A 59 1.11 4.67 -6.07
C PHE A 59 0.82 4.59 -7.58
N PRO A 60 -0.45 4.75 -8.00
CA PRO A 60 -0.80 4.76 -9.42
C PRO A 60 -0.05 5.85 -10.17
N ARG A 61 0.60 5.50 -11.29
CA ARG A 61 1.27 6.49 -12.15
C ARG A 61 0.36 6.82 -13.34
N LYS A 62 0.39 8.09 -13.77
CA LYS A 62 -0.53 8.61 -14.81
C LYS A 62 -0.36 7.95 -16.18
N ILE A 63 0.77 7.30 -16.46
CA ILE A 63 1.10 6.72 -17.76
C ILE A 63 1.06 5.20 -17.65
N GLY A 64 0.03 4.60 -18.26
CA GLY A 64 -0.12 3.14 -18.44
C GLY A 64 -0.72 2.38 -17.25
N THR A 65 -0.61 1.06 -17.29
CA THR A 65 -1.08 0.12 -16.25
C THR A 65 -0.05 -0.08 -15.12
N TYR A 66 0.91 0.83 -14.98
CA TYR A 66 1.98 0.72 -14.01
C TYR A 66 1.68 1.50 -12.73
N SER A 67 1.68 0.79 -11.61
CA SER A 67 1.71 1.39 -10.28
C SER A 67 3.08 1.12 -9.65
N HIS A 68 3.57 2.08 -8.86
CA HIS A 68 4.70 1.84 -7.95
C HIS A 68 4.18 1.27 -6.64
N TYR A 69 4.95 0.41 -5.98
CA TYR A 69 4.54 -0.23 -4.73
C TYR A 69 5.61 -0.07 -3.65
N ALA A 70 5.16 0.06 -2.42
CA ALA A 70 5.99 0.13 -1.22
C ALA A 70 5.32 -0.56 -0.05
N VAL A 71 6.10 -0.86 0.99
CA VAL A 71 5.60 -1.29 2.29
C VAL A 71 5.76 -0.15 3.29
N TYR A 72 4.71 0.14 4.04
CA TYR A 72 4.75 1.16 5.07
C TYR A 72 5.57 0.71 6.29
N VAL A 73 6.52 1.55 6.69
CA VAL A 73 7.41 1.33 7.84
C VAL A 73 7.55 2.59 8.68
N GLY A 74 6.61 3.54 8.57
CA GLY A 74 6.72 4.84 9.21
C GLY A 74 7.01 4.75 10.72
N PRO A 75 7.84 5.64 11.29
CA PRO A 75 8.15 5.64 12.72
C PRO A 75 6.90 5.70 13.60
N GLU A 76 5.84 6.35 13.13
CA GLU A 76 4.52 6.44 13.76
C GLU A 76 3.84 5.07 13.93
N SER A 77 4.34 4.03 13.28
CA SER A 77 3.86 2.66 13.47
C SER A 77 4.38 1.98 14.75
N GLY A 78 5.39 2.55 15.40
CA GLY A 78 6.00 2.01 16.61
C GLY A 78 6.96 0.83 16.38
N VAL A 79 7.18 0.42 15.13
CA VAL A 79 8.11 -0.69 14.79
C VAL A 79 9.38 -0.14 14.17
N ASN A 80 10.51 -0.31 14.87
CA ASN A 80 11.83 0.04 14.33
C ASN A 80 12.37 -1.10 13.44
N VAL A 81 12.81 -0.71 12.25
CA VAL A 81 13.50 -1.51 11.22
C VAL A 81 14.72 -0.75 10.67
N SER A 82 15.28 0.17 11.46
CA SER A 82 16.39 1.06 11.08
C SER A 82 16.05 2.04 9.95
N GLN A 83 14.78 2.41 9.81
CA GLN A 83 14.27 3.30 8.77
C GLN A 83 14.58 4.79 9.01
N GLY A 84 14.99 5.16 10.23
CA GLY A 84 15.15 6.55 10.63
C GLY A 84 13.82 7.31 10.52
N ASP A 85 13.80 8.41 9.77
CA ASP A 85 12.63 9.26 9.55
C ASP A 85 11.89 8.93 8.22
N ASN A 86 12.18 7.76 7.62
CA ASN A 86 11.55 7.29 6.39
C ASN A 86 10.23 6.57 6.65
N GLY A 87 9.29 6.72 5.73
CA GLY A 87 7.92 6.22 5.87
C GLY A 87 7.66 4.87 5.18
N ILE A 88 8.52 4.49 4.24
CA ILE A 88 8.29 3.33 3.37
C ILE A 88 9.58 2.58 3.07
N PHE A 89 9.47 1.28 2.85
CA PHE A 89 10.49 0.44 2.23
C PHE A 89 10.04 0.08 0.82
N HIS A 90 10.87 0.34 -0.18
CA HIS A 90 10.50 0.12 -1.57
C HIS A 90 11.71 -0.08 -2.46
N ARG A 91 11.42 -0.47 -3.70
CA ARG A 91 12.40 -0.47 -4.76
C ARG A 91 12.48 0.92 -5.39
N THR A 92 13.68 1.45 -5.57
CA THR A 92 13.92 2.66 -6.37
C THR A 92 14.94 2.36 -7.47
N GLY A 93 15.06 3.23 -8.46
CA GLY A 93 16.07 3.09 -9.52
C GLY A 93 15.67 3.78 -10.82
N THR A 94 16.67 4.09 -11.64
CA THR A 94 16.46 4.66 -12.98
C THR A 94 16.64 3.59 -14.05
N SER A 95 15.79 3.64 -15.09
CA SER A 95 15.93 2.78 -16.27
C SER A 95 17.26 3.01 -17.00
N LEU A 96 17.80 4.24 -16.91
CA LEU A 96 19.05 4.67 -17.54
C LEU A 96 20.27 3.85 -17.08
N CYS A 97 20.36 3.53 -15.79
CA CYS A 97 21.53 2.81 -15.25
C CYS A 97 21.25 1.35 -14.84
N LYS A 98 19.99 0.87 -14.97
CA LYS A 98 19.53 -0.46 -14.51
C LYS A 98 19.92 -0.80 -13.06
N ARG A 99 20.25 0.20 -12.25
CA ARG A 99 20.57 0.06 -10.82
C ARG A 99 19.30 0.29 -10.04
N TYR A 100 18.66 -0.81 -9.67
CA TYR A 100 17.51 -0.80 -8.80
C TYR A 100 17.93 -1.27 -7.42
N THR A 101 17.68 -0.46 -6.41
CA THR A 101 17.99 -0.73 -4.99
C THR A 101 16.69 -0.89 -4.21
N CYS A 102 16.75 -1.60 -3.10
CA CYS A 102 15.66 -1.79 -2.15
C CYS A 102 16.08 -0.96 -0.95
N GLU A 103 15.33 0.08 -0.62
CA GLU A 103 15.75 1.06 0.37
C GLU A 103 14.56 1.69 1.09
N PHE A 104 14.88 2.37 2.18
CA PHE A 104 13.94 3.22 2.88
C PHE A 104 13.79 4.56 2.15
N GLY A 105 12.55 5.07 2.11
CA GLY A 105 12.23 6.31 1.42
C GLY A 105 11.14 7.12 2.10
N LYS A 106 11.03 8.39 1.67
CA LYS A 106 9.98 9.30 2.13
C LYS A 106 8.65 8.99 1.46
N LEU A 107 7.61 8.74 2.25
CA LEU A 107 6.25 8.52 1.77
C LEU A 107 5.76 9.68 0.88
N ASN A 108 5.89 10.92 1.37
CA ASN A 108 5.42 12.12 0.64
C ASN A 108 6.19 12.36 -0.67
N LYS A 109 7.51 12.11 -0.68
CA LYS A 109 8.33 12.23 -1.90
C LYS A 109 7.91 11.20 -2.95
N THR A 110 7.70 9.96 -2.53
CA THR A 110 7.29 8.87 -3.43
C THR A 110 5.87 9.04 -3.95
N ARG A 111 4.97 9.57 -3.11
CA ARG A 111 3.61 9.97 -3.47
C ARG A 111 3.63 10.97 -4.61
N GLY A 112 4.38 12.07 -4.47
CA GLY A 112 4.37 13.16 -5.45
C GLY A 112 2.94 13.65 -5.69
N LYS A 113 2.46 13.55 -6.93
CA LYS A 113 1.07 13.91 -7.32
C LYS A 113 0.09 12.72 -7.35
N SER A 114 0.52 11.54 -6.91
CA SER A 114 -0.31 10.32 -6.91
C SER A 114 -1.25 10.29 -5.71
N ASN A 115 -2.48 9.81 -5.93
CA ASN A 115 -3.37 9.40 -4.84
C ASN A 115 -3.06 7.95 -4.46
N ASP A 116 -2.26 7.78 -3.41
CA ASP A 116 -1.82 6.48 -2.89
C ASP A 116 -2.95 5.71 -2.19
N LYS A 117 -2.95 4.38 -2.36
CA LYS A 117 -3.99 3.47 -1.87
C LYS A 117 -3.38 2.30 -1.10
N LYS A 118 -4.04 1.86 -0.03
CA LYS A 118 -3.69 0.59 0.64
C LYS A 118 -4.08 -0.58 -0.26
N ARG A 119 -3.20 -1.56 -0.43
CA ARG A 119 -3.38 -2.65 -1.41
C ARG A 119 -2.97 -4.03 -0.88
N ASN A 120 -3.51 -4.39 0.29
CA ASN A 120 -3.28 -5.70 0.90
C ASN A 120 -4.26 -6.77 0.39
N TYR A 121 -4.30 -7.00 -0.92
CA TYR A 121 -5.34 -7.82 -1.55
C TYR A 121 -5.26 -9.32 -1.24
N LEU A 122 -4.17 -9.79 -0.63
CA LEU A 122 -3.99 -11.19 -0.21
C LEU A 122 -4.35 -11.43 1.26
N ASP A 123 -4.77 -10.40 2.00
CA ASP A 123 -5.04 -10.50 3.44
C ASP A 123 -6.17 -11.47 3.82
N ASN A 124 -7.07 -11.77 2.88
CA ASN A 124 -8.23 -12.66 3.06
C ASN A 124 -8.03 -14.03 2.40
N ASP A 125 -6.86 -14.26 1.80
CA ASP A 125 -6.55 -15.53 1.16
C ASP A 125 -5.98 -16.50 2.19
N LYS A 126 -6.56 -17.70 2.27
CA LYS A 126 -6.15 -18.73 3.24
C LYS A 126 -4.75 -19.27 2.97
N GLU A 127 -4.23 -19.11 1.75
CA GLU A 127 -2.84 -19.44 1.39
C GLU A 127 -1.83 -18.53 2.13
N TYR A 128 -2.26 -17.33 2.56
CA TYR A 128 -1.42 -16.29 3.15
C TYR A 128 -1.88 -15.91 4.56
N PRO A 129 -1.66 -16.79 5.56
CA PRO A 129 -2.20 -16.62 6.90
C PRO A 129 -1.60 -15.42 7.65
N ALA A 130 -2.30 -14.98 8.69
CA ALA A 130 -1.92 -13.80 9.47
C ALA A 130 -0.55 -13.94 10.15
N GLU A 131 -0.13 -15.16 10.48
CA GLU A 131 1.20 -15.43 11.06
C GLU A 131 2.35 -14.97 10.14
N ASN A 132 2.14 -15.00 8.81
CA ASN A 132 3.15 -14.58 7.84
C ASN A 132 3.32 -13.06 7.74
N ARG A 133 2.42 -12.27 8.34
CA ARG A 133 2.43 -10.80 8.30
C ARG A 133 2.65 -10.16 9.67
N THR A 134 3.24 -10.91 10.60
CA THR A 134 3.67 -10.35 11.90
C THR A 134 4.77 -9.32 11.70
N PRO A 135 4.91 -8.32 12.59
CA PRO A 135 5.99 -7.33 12.49
C PRO A 135 7.39 -7.96 12.44
N VAL A 136 7.61 -9.08 13.15
CA VAL A 136 8.86 -9.84 13.14
C VAL A 136 9.17 -10.39 11.75
N LYS A 137 8.22 -11.12 11.13
CA LYS A 137 8.39 -11.69 9.78
C LYS A 137 8.61 -10.61 8.72
N ILE A 138 7.92 -9.49 8.85
CA ILE A 138 8.07 -8.35 7.93
C ILE A 138 9.46 -7.71 8.09
N ARG A 139 9.93 -7.52 9.33
CA ARG A 139 11.29 -7.02 9.61
C ARG A 139 12.36 -7.92 9.00
N GLU A 140 12.31 -9.23 9.27
CA GLU A 140 13.26 -10.22 8.74
C GLU A 140 13.39 -10.10 7.20
N ARG A 141 12.26 -9.97 6.50
CA ARG A 141 12.25 -9.86 5.03
C ARG A 141 12.70 -8.49 4.51
N ILE A 142 12.55 -7.42 5.30
CA ILE A 142 13.13 -6.11 5.00
C ILE A 142 14.64 -6.20 5.10
N GLU A 143 15.17 -6.73 6.21
CA GLU A 143 16.60 -6.92 6.45
C GLU A 143 17.23 -7.74 5.31
N GLU A 144 16.65 -8.89 4.99
CA GLU A 144 17.08 -9.74 3.87
C GLU A 144 17.14 -8.97 2.53
N LYS A 145 16.15 -8.13 2.25
CA LYS A 145 16.07 -7.39 0.97
C LYS A 145 16.91 -6.11 0.95
N ASN A 146 17.23 -5.56 2.12
CA ASN A 146 18.15 -4.45 2.26
C ASN A 146 19.59 -4.90 2.00
N GLU A 147 19.94 -6.12 2.43
CA GLU A 147 21.22 -6.77 2.12
C GLU A 147 21.30 -7.25 0.66
N GLU A 148 20.26 -7.95 0.19
CA GLU A 148 20.24 -8.56 -1.13
C GLU A 148 19.06 -8.11 -2.01
N CYS A 149 19.16 -6.88 -2.50
CA CYS A 149 18.21 -6.39 -3.50
C CYS A 149 18.49 -6.99 -4.89
N ARG A 150 17.86 -8.13 -5.19
CA ARG A 150 17.94 -8.79 -6.51
C ARG A 150 17.62 -7.82 -7.67
N LYS A 151 18.25 -8.02 -8.83
CA LYS A 151 18.06 -7.20 -10.04
C LYS A 151 16.59 -7.12 -10.47
N TYR A 152 16.13 -5.91 -10.78
CA TYR A 152 14.77 -5.67 -11.24
C TYR A 152 14.46 -6.43 -12.54
N LYS A 153 13.29 -7.06 -12.58
CA LYS A 153 12.72 -7.69 -13.77
C LYS A 153 11.24 -7.32 -13.83
N VAL A 154 10.81 -6.71 -14.93
CA VAL A 154 9.43 -6.20 -15.11
C VAL A 154 8.39 -7.28 -14.80
N PHE A 155 8.61 -8.51 -15.25
CA PHE A 155 7.66 -9.61 -15.14
C PHE A 155 7.81 -10.47 -13.87
N THR A 156 9.01 -10.54 -13.27
CA THR A 156 9.30 -11.55 -12.23
C THR A 156 9.91 -10.99 -10.95
N ASN A 157 10.33 -9.73 -10.93
CA ASN A 157 10.95 -9.09 -9.76
C ASN A 157 10.80 -7.57 -9.85
N ASN A 158 9.55 -7.11 -9.83
CA ASN A 158 9.18 -5.70 -9.88
C ASN A 158 8.87 -5.14 -8.48
N CYS A 159 8.33 -3.91 -8.40
CA CYS A 159 8.02 -3.28 -7.11
C CYS A 159 6.89 -4.00 -6.35
N GLU A 160 5.88 -4.51 -7.07
CA GLU A 160 4.77 -5.25 -6.45
C GLU A 160 5.26 -6.58 -5.88
N HIS A 161 6.11 -7.31 -6.62
CA HIS A 161 6.74 -8.54 -6.12
C HIS A 161 7.54 -8.31 -4.83
N LEU A 162 8.28 -7.19 -4.74
CA LEU A 162 9.00 -6.84 -3.51
C LEU A 162 8.00 -6.60 -2.36
N ALA A 163 6.96 -5.80 -2.59
CA ALA A 163 6.02 -5.43 -1.55
C ALA A 163 5.22 -6.64 -1.02
N THR A 164 4.78 -7.53 -1.90
CA THR A 164 4.10 -8.76 -1.48
C THR A 164 5.07 -9.73 -0.80
N TYR A 165 6.33 -9.81 -1.25
CA TYR A 165 7.33 -10.64 -0.58
C TYR A 165 7.54 -10.17 0.86
N VAL A 166 7.74 -8.86 1.06
CA VAL A 166 7.95 -8.29 2.39
C VAL A 166 6.73 -8.50 3.29
N ARG A 167 5.50 -8.40 2.78
CA ARG A 167 4.28 -8.58 3.59
C ARG A 167 3.90 -10.05 3.84
N TYR A 168 4.01 -10.90 2.82
CA TYR A 168 3.44 -12.25 2.81
C TYR A 168 4.47 -13.38 2.70
N GLY A 169 5.73 -13.07 2.38
CA GLY A 169 6.78 -14.06 2.13
C GLY A 169 6.84 -14.57 0.70
N ILE A 170 5.97 -14.07 -0.18
CA ILE A 170 5.90 -14.48 -1.59
C ILE A 170 5.81 -13.28 -2.54
N GLY A 171 6.59 -13.32 -3.62
CA GLY A 171 6.51 -12.33 -4.69
C GLY A 171 5.35 -12.60 -5.65
N ARG A 172 4.35 -11.72 -5.69
CA ARG A 172 3.20 -11.75 -6.60
C ARG A 172 3.04 -10.37 -7.24
N SER A 173 2.52 -10.34 -8.46
CA SER A 173 2.21 -9.07 -9.14
C SER A 173 0.97 -9.17 -10.01
N LEU A 174 -0.10 -8.46 -9.63
CA LEU A 174 -1.31 -8.33 -10.44
C LEU A 174 -1.05 -7.53 -11.71
N GLN A 175 -0.08 -6.61 -11.69
CA GLN A 175 0.34 -5.86 -12.89
C GLN A 175 0.84 -6.78 -14.02
N VAL A 176 1.34 -7.97 -13.67
CA VAL A 176 1.87 -8.95 -14.62
C VAL A 176 0.87 -10.08 -14.89
N SER A 177 0.22 -10.62 -13.85
CA SER A 177 -0.74 -11.72 -14.02
C SER A 177 -1.99 -11.30 -14.80
N GLY A 178 -2.48 -10.07 -14.61
CA GLY A 178 -3.56 -9.53 -15.45
C GLY A 178 -3.17 -9.37 -16.93
N ARG A 179 -1.87 -9.19 -17.21
CA ARG A 179 -1.35 -9.02 -18.58
C ARG A 179 -1.24 -10.34 -19.33
N LEU A 180 -1.05 -11.47 -18.63
CA LEU A 180 -1.06 -12.80 -19.22
C LEU A 180 -2.49 -13.28 -19.50
N ASN A 181 -3.47 -12.97 -18.64
CA ASN A 181 -4.86 -13.35 -18.86
C ASN A 181 -5.56 -12.48 -19.93
N SER A 182 -5.13 -11.23 -20.12
CA SER A 182 -5.57 -10.39 -21.24
C SER A 182 -4.89 -10.73 -22.58
N CYS A 183 -3.88 -11.61 -22.56
CA CYS A 183 -3.35 -12.25 -23.76
C CYS A 183 -4.04 -13.59 -24.02
N ASN A 184 -5.38 -13.59 -24.14
CA ASN A 184 -6.05 -14.52 -25.06
C ASN A 184 -5.86 -14.02 -26.50
N ILE A 185 -4.62 -13.76 -26.87
CA ILE A 185 -4.22 -13.66 -28.28
C ILE A 185 -3.84 -15.09 -28.65
N ASN A 186 -4.47 -15.63 -29.69
CA ASN A 186 -3.96 -16.76 -30.46
C ASN A 186 -2.54 -16.43 -30.94
N VAL A 187 -1.54 -16.56 -30.08
CA VAL A 187 -0.14 -16.41 -30.45
C VAL A 187 0.26 -17.74 -31.06
N PHE A 188 0.19 -17.80 -32.39
CA PHE A 188 0.98 -18.73 -33.18
C PHE A 188 2.42 -18.67 -32.66
N ILE A 189 2.84 -19.74 -31.99
CA ILE A 189 4.22 -19.90 -31.56
C ILE A 189 5.05 -20.11 -32.84
N ILE A 190 5.62 -19.03 -33.38
CA ILE A 190 6.68 -19.15 -34.37
C ILE A 190 7.94 -19.58 -33.61
N PHE A 191 8.16 -20.90 -33.56
CA PHE A 191 9.45 -21.47 -33.20
C PHE A 191 10.47 -21.06 -34.27
N PHE A 192 11.35 -20.11 -33.96
CA PHE A 192 12.60 -19.96 -34.69
C PHE A 192 13.53 -21.12 -34.30
N TYR A 193 13.44 -22.25 -35.01
CA TYR A 193 14.56 -23.19 -35.06
C TYR A 193 15.61 -22.62 -36.02
N LYS A 194 16.75 -22.27 -35.41
CA LYS A 194 17.99 -21.87 -36.06
C LYS A 194 18.46 -23.02 -36.97
N VAL A 195 18.32 -22.87 -38.28
CA VAL A 195 19.01 -23.72 -39.26
C VAL A 195 20.48 -23.33 -39.23
N THR A 196 21.31 -24.19 -38.65
CA THR A 196 22.76 -24.15 -38.83
C THR A 196 23.08 -24.70 -40.22
N SER A 197 23.35 -23.82 -41.17
CA SER A 197 24.02 -24.19 -42.43
C SER A 197 25.50 -24.43 -42.13
N GLY A 198 25.89 -25.70 -42.03
CA GLY A 198 27.29 -26.12 -42.14
C GLY A 198 27.66 -26.21 -43.62
N GLY A 199 28.66 -25.44 -44.04
CA GLY A 199 29.28 -25.56 -45.36
C GLY A 199 30.57 -26.37 -45.27
N PHE A 200 30.71 -27.34 -46.17
CA PHE A 200 31.75 -27.49 -47.21
C PHE A 200 31.65 -28.90 -47.80
#